data_AF-A0A8E2AS36-F1
#
_entry.id   AF-A0A8E2AS36-F1
#
_cell.length_a   1.000
_cell.length_b   1.000
_cell.length_c   1.000
_cell.angle_alpha   90.00
_cell.angle_beta   90.00
_cell.angle_gamma   90.00
#
_symmetry.space_group_name_H-M   'P 1'
#
loop_
_entity.id
_entity.type
_entity.pdbx_description
1 polymer ?
#
loop_
_entity_poly.entity_id
_entity_poly.type
_entity_poly.pdbx_seq_one_letter_code
_entity_poly.pdbx_strand_id
1 'polypeptide(L)'
;MSSYSKGKTCEEMPASVPTLTPLRPSSTVQSSPLSGGGSATPLSLIHLQRSPIPRLPTQFGILGSAPSTPMPSSSIASPVGTHFSSAPIHMPFSIPAATTHNAVRYYGTAVKNLIDRLQLSAAVHNLCWMIEGSCPTQQWEFAVCEKGGMSVELAYEIVVAMKVDSAASKRHRAPVLSQERCKEIAHQNQDKRNRINADLAEWYQDTVALLQHLSQKYGKKPGHYLNMMFSGANKMGKKRKTNLYNAWGHHIAKRAQEDNNVLRKLLALEKENRDAFDKLSDEKKAELIQELDKEKEARTTGY
;
A
#
# COMPACT_ATOMS: atom_id res chain seq x y z
N MET A 1 -29.59 -59.14 -28.90
CA MET A 1 -28.56 -60.14 -28.54
C MET A 1 -27.49 -60.10 -29.61
N SER A 2 -26.37 -59.42 -29.35
CA SER A 2 -25.20 -59.49 -30.22
C SER A 2 -23.97 -59.27 -29.36
N SER A 3 -23.28 -60.37 -29.08
CA SER A 3 -22.07 -60.45 -28.28
C SER A 3 -20.88 -59.99 -29.12
N TYR A 4 -20.08 -59.06 -28.61
CA TYR A 4 -18.71 -58.86 -29.07
C TYR A 4 -17.77 -58.90 -27.87
N SER A 5 -16.87 -59.87 -27.95
CA SER A 5 -15.80 -60.18 -27.02
C SER A 5 -14.46 -59.78 -27.66
N LYS A 6 -13.41 -59.73 -26.82
CA LYS A 6 -11.98 -59.41 -27.07
C LYS A 6 -11.67 -57.91 -26.92
N GLY A 7 -10.82 -57.48 -26.00
CA GLY A 7 -9.63 -58.12 -25.44
C GLY A 7 -8.44 -57.26 -25.84
N LYS A 8 -7.95 -56.42 -24.92
CA LYS A 8 -6.68 -55.70 -25.08
C LYS A 8 -6.04 -55.53 -23.71
N THR A 9 -5.11 -56.43 -23.41
CA THR A 9 -4.12 -56.32 -22.33
C THR A 9 -3.20 -55.16 -22.66
N CYS A 10 -3.20 -54.13 -21.82
CA CYS A 10 -2.17 -53.10 -21.83
C CYS A 10 -0.93 -53.68 -21.14
N GLU A 11 0.13 -53.87 -21.91
CA GLU A 11 1.46 -54.10 -21.37
C GLU A 11 1.89 -52.89 -20.53
N GLU A 12 2.32 -53.22 -19.31
CA GLU A 12 2.88 -52.36 -18.31
C GLU A 12 4.32 -52.01 -18.71
N MET A 13 4.56 -50.77 -19.14
CA MET A 13 5.93 -50.26 -19.34
C MET A 13 6.49 -49.72 -18.02
N PRO A 14 7.65 -50.19 -17.54
CA PRO A 14 8.28 -49.61 -16.36
C PRO A 14 8.89 -48.25 -16.71
N ALA A 15 8.32 -47.19 -16.15
CA ALA A 15 8.89 -45.85 -16.16
C ALA A 15 10.11 -45.80 -15.23
N SER A 16 11.31 -45.92 -15.79
CA SER A 16 12.54 -45.53 -15.10
C SER A 16 12.61 -44.00 -15.01
N VAL A 17 12.13 -43.45 -13.89
CA VAL A 17 12.33 -42.05 -13.52
C VAL A 17 13.76 -41.90 -12.99
N PRO A 18 14.62 -41.04 -13.57
CA PRO A 18 15.92 -40.74 -12.98
C PRO A 18 15.71 -39.92 -11.70
N THR A 19 15.95 -40.56 -10.56
CA THR A 19 16.07 -39.91 -9.25
C THR A 19 17.24 -38.93 -9.30
N LEU A 20 16.94 -37.64 -9.37
CA LEU A 20 17.91 -36.57 -9.13
C LEU A 20 18.24 -36.55 -7.64
N THR A 21 19.38 -37.14 -7.29
CA THR A 21 19.96 -37.07 -5.95
C THR A 21 20.28 -35.61 -5.63
N PRO A 22 19.77 -35.04 -4.53
CA PRO A 22 20.16 -33.70 -4.10
C PRO A 22 21.63 -33.73 -3.64
N LEU A 23 22.46 -32.88 -4.26
CA LEU A 23 23.82 -32.62 -3.81
C LEU A 23 23.77 -32.02 -2.40
N ARG A 24 24.13 -32.85 -1.42
CA ARG A 24 24.33 -32.46 -0.03
C ARG A 24 25.60 -31.62 0.06
N PRO A 25 25.58 -30.36 0.55
CA PRO A 25 26.79 -29.64 0.85
C PRO A 25 27.45 -30.27 2.09
N SER A 26 28.58 -30.94 1.89
CA SER A 26 29.46 -31.39 2.96
C SER A 26 30.24 -30.20 3.51
N SER A 27 29.74 -29.56 4.56
CA SER A 27 30.52 -28.64 5.37
C SER A 27 31.07 -29.39 6.59
N THR A 28 32.15 -30.15 6.38
CA THR A 28 33.02 -30.61 7.48
C THR A 28 34.00 -29.49 7.76
N VAL A 29 33.68 -28.62 8.72
CA VAL A 29 34.65 -27.68 9.29
C VAL A 29 35.42 -28.45 10.36
N GLN A 30 36.62 -28.91 10.00
CA GLN A 30 37.63 -29.36 10.97
C GLN A 30 38.18 -28.13 11.68
N SER A 31 37.84 -27.98 12.96
CA SER A 31 38.48 -27.03 13.87
C SER A 31 39.76 -27.67 14.41
N SER A 32 40.92 -27.16 13.98
CA SER A 32 42.19 -27.41 14.68
C SER A 32 42.48 -26.26 15.66
N PRO A 33 43.04 -26.53 16.85
CA PRO A 33 43.44 -25.50 17.79
C PRO A 33 44.88 -25.05 17.47
N LEU A 34 45.08 -23.73 17.33
CA LEU A 34 46.42 -23.15 17.35
C LEU A 34 46.54 -22.19 18.53
N SER A 35 47.43 -22.62 19.43
CA SER A 35 48.01 -21.88 20.54
C SER A 35 49.14 -20.98 20.03
N GLY A 36 49.33 -19.83 20.65
CA GLY A 36 50.39 -18.84 20.39
C GLY A 36 49.78 -17.47 20.10
N GLY A 37 49.86 -16.45 20.94
CA GLY A 37 51.01 -15.99 21.70
C GLY A 37 51.73 -14.92 20.87
N GLY A 38 51.38 -13.64 21.04
CA GLY A 38 52.09 -12.56 20.34
C GLY A 38 51.41 -11.20 20.34
N SER A 39 51.97 -10.31 21.17
CA SER A 39 52.21 -8.88 20.93
C SER A 39 51.02 -7.95 20.59
N ALA A 40 50.69 -7.12 21.58
CA ALA A 40 49.85 -5.94 21.42
C ALA A 40 50.51 -4.91 20.49
N THR A 41 49.80 -4.52 19.43
CA THR A 41 50.02 -3.28 18.69
C THR A 41 48.73 -2.45 18.71
N PRO A 42 48.83 -1.11 18.84
CA PRO A 42 47.65 -0.26 18.98
C PRO A 42 46.97 -0.03 17.63
N LEU A 43 45.65 -0.26 17.62
CA LEU A 43 44.75 0.00 16.49
C LEU A 43 44.74 1.50 16.15
N SER A 44 45.23 1.82 14.96
CA SER A 44 44.92 3.07 14.29
C SER A 44 43.47 3.05 13.79
N LEU A 45 42.75 4.13 14.10
CA LEU A 45 41.36 4.40 13.79
C LEU A 45 41.18 4.53 12.25
N ILE A 46 40.74 3.46 11.59
CA ILE A 46 40.39 3.50 10.16
C ILE A 46 39.02 4.17 10.01
N HIS A 47 39.07 5.42 9.55
CA HIS A 47 37.91 6.21 9.15
C HIS A 47 37.31 5.62 7.87
N LEU A 48 36.25 4.81 8.01
CA LEU A 48 35.46 4.29 6.88
C LEU A 48 34.64 5.43 6.26
N GLN A 49 35.26 6.11 5.29
CA GLN A 49 34.62 7.08 4.43
C GLN A 49 33.61 6.34 3.53
N ARG A 50 32.32 6.46 3.82
CA ARG A 50 31.23 5.96 2.97
C ARG A 50 31.23 6.74 1.65
N SER A 51 31.61 6.08 0.55
CA SER A 51 31.42 6.60 -0.79
C SER A 51 29.92 6.74 -1.12
N PRO A 52 29.48 7.87 -1.69
CA PRO A 52 28.09 8.04 -2.10
C PRO A 52 27.76 7.18 -3.33
N ILE A 53 26.63 6.48 -3.26
CA ILE A 53 26.05 5.70 -4.36
C ILE A 53 25.68 6.67 -5.50
N PRO A 54 26.14 6.47 -6.75
CA PRO A 54 25.76 7.33 -7.87
C PRO A 54 24.28 7.13 -8.20
N ARG A 55 23.49 8.20 -8.07
CA ARG A 55 22.11 8.25 -8.56
C ARG A 55 22.12 8.41 -10.07
N LEU A 56 21.53 7.45 -10.78
CA LEU A 56 21.26 7.58 -12.22
C LEU A 56 20.16 8.65 -12.44
N PRO A 57 20.32 9.57 -13.42
CA PRO A 57 19.32 10.56 -13.74
C PRO A 57 18.17 9.92 -14.53
N THR A 58 16.98 9.93 -13.93
CA THR A 58 15.72 9.65 -14.63
C THR A 58 15.31 10.89 -15.42
N GLN A 59 15.74 10.99 -16.68
CA GLN A 59 15.11 11.87 -17.66
C GLN A 59 14.56 11.03 -18.81
N PHE A 60 13.25 10.85 -18.84
CA PHE A 60 12.51 10.60 -20.07
C PHE A 60 11.45 11.69 -20.18
N GLY A 61 11.82 12.75 -20.89
CA GLY A 61 10.87 13.73 -21.41
C GLY A 61 10.15 13.13 -22.60
N ILE A 62 8.82 13.02 -22.52
CA ILE A 62 7.96 12.79 -23.67
C ILE A 62 7.46 14.16 -24.11
N LEU A 63 8.16 14.74 -25.10
CA LEU A 63 7.71 15.88 -25.87
C LEU A 63 6.73 15.37 -26.93
N GLY A 64 5.46 15.72 -26.79
CA GLY A 64 4.41 15.54 -27.79
C GLY A 64 3.68 16.86 -27.96
N SER A 65 4.24 17.72 -28.81
CA SER A 65 3.69 19.02 -29.19
C SER A 65 2.44 18.84 -30.05
N ALA A 66 1.31 19.41 -29.63
CA ALA A 66 0.12 19.57 -30.46
C ALA A 66 0.05 21.03 -30.96
N PRO A 67 -0.27 21.28 -32.24
CA PRO A 67 -0.38 22.63 -32.78
C PRO A 67 -1.72 23.26 -32.41
N SER A 68 -1.65 24.47 -31.86
CA SER A 68 -2.77 25.36 -31.55
C SER A 68 -3.21 26.14 -32.79
N THR A 69 -4.51 26.04 -33.11
CA THR A 69 -5.21 26.88 -34.08
C THR A 69 -5.52 28.26 -33.45
N PRO A 70 -5.32 29.39 -34.17
CA PRO A 70 -5.65 30.72 -33.65
C PRO A 70 -7.11 31.09 -33.92
N MET A 71 -7.78 31.59 -32.88
CA MET A 71 -9.06 32.30 -32.94
C MET A 71 -8.83 33.79 -33.22
N PRO A 72 -9.68 34.47 -34.01
CA PRO A 72 -9.59 35.91 -34.21
C PRO A 72 -10.22 36.71 -33.07
N SER A 73 -9.43 37.63 -32.51
CA SER A 73 -9.85 38.65 -31.54
C SER A 73 -10.68 39.74 -32.22
N SER A 74 -11.88 40.01 -31.70
CA SER A 74 -12.66 41.19 -32.05
C SER A 74 -12.46 42.26 -30.98
N SER A 75 -11.76 43.33 -31.36
CA SER A 75 -11.65 44.57 -30.59
C SER A 75 -12.96 45.37 -30.71
N ILE A 76 -13.53 45.76 -29.57
CA ILE A 76 -14.41 46.93 -29.49
C ILE A 76 -13.85 47.84 -28.41
N ALA A 77 -13.63 49.08 -28.81
CA ALA A 77 -13.06 50.15 -28.01
C ALA A 77 -14.14 51.01 -27.34
N SER A 78 -13.68 51.75 -26.32
CA SER A 78 -14.19 53.02 -25.77
C SER A 78 -15.22 52.96 -24.62
N PRO A 79 -15.35 54.04 -23.80
CA PRO A 79 -14.31 54.94 -23.30
C PRO A 79 -14.43 55.28 -21.79
N VAL A 80 -13.33 55.84 -21.27
CA VAL A 80 -13.20 56.91 -20.24
C VAL A 80 -14.39 57.19 -19.32
N GLY A 81 -14.15 57.00 -18.01
CA GLY A 81 -14.94 57.54 -16.91
C GLY A 81 -14.09 57.74 -15.66
N THR A 82 -13.56 58.95 -15.49
CA THR A 82 -12.84 59.43 -14.31
C THR A 82 -13.83 59.75 -13.18
N HIS A 83 -13.78 59.04 -12.06
CA HIS A 83 -14.32 59.53 -10.79
C HIS A 83 -13.45 59.09 -9.60
N PHE A 84 -13.15 60.09 -8.77
CA PHE A 84 -12.56 60.05 -7.43
C PHE A 84 -13.27 59.04 -6.51
N SER A 85 -12.53 58.41 -5.59
CA SER A 85 -12.71 58.58 -4.13
C SER A 85 -12.27 57.36 -3.31
N SER A 86 -11.60 57.66 -2.20
CA SER A 86 -11.46 56.86 -0.97
C SER A 86 -10.53 55.65 -1.00
N ALA A 87 -9.32 55.86 -0.49
CA ALA A 87 -8.42 54.79 -0.05
C ALA A 87 -8.95 54.15 1.25
N PRO A 88 -9.19 52.83 1.29
CA PRO A 88 -9.30 52.10 2.54
C PRO A 88 -7.91 51.72 3.05
N ILE A 89 -7.65 52.01 4.32
CA ILE A 89 -6.48 51.51 5.06
C ILE A 89 -6.59 49.99 5.12
N HIS A 90 -5.90 49.30 4.22
CA HIS A 90 -5.83 47.85 4.16
C HIS A 90 -4.78 47.38 5.17
N MET A 91 -5.22 46.95 6.36
CA MET A 91 -4.37 46.20 7.28
C MET A 91 -4.05 44.83 6.66
N PRO A 92 -2.78 44.42 6.53
CA PRO A 92 -2.45 43.08 6.04
C PRO A 92 -2.68 42.05 7.16
N PHE A 93 -3.92 41.61 7.34
CA PHE A 93 -4.16 40.31 7.96
C PHE A 93 -3.85 39.26 6.89
N SER A 94 -2.60 38.79 6.88
CA SER A 94 -2.22 37.56 6.17
C SER A 94 -3.06 36.42 6.72
N ILE A 95 -4.08 36.01 5.96
CA ILE A 95 -4.75 34.74 6.17
C ILE A 95 -3.69 33.66 5.90
N PRO A 96 -3.29 32.85 6.89
CA PRO A 96 -2.33 31.79 6.65
C PRO A 96 -2.87 30.87 5.55
N ALA A 97 -2.02 30.61 4.56
CA ALA A 97 -2.30 29.75 3.43
C ALA A 97 -2.99 28.45 3.90
N ALA A 98 -4.01 28.03 3.15
CA ALA A 98 -4.81 26.83 3.39
C ALA A 98 -3.91 25.70 3.89
N THR A 99 -3.97 25.47 5.20
CA THR A 99 -3.32 24.35 5.85
C THR A 99 -3.88 23.10 5.19
N THR A 100 -3.04 22.40 4.43
CA THR A 100 -3.34 21.07 3.94
C THR A 100 -3.89 20.28 5.12
N HIS A 101 -5.20 20.01 5.12
CA HIS A 101 -5.87 19.35 6.23
C HIS A 101 -5.17 18.00 6.44
N ASN A 102 -4.30 17.93 7.44
CA ASN A 102 -3.79 16.65 7.93
C ASN A 102 -5.02 15.79 8.18
N ALA A 103 -5.05 14.59 7.61
CA ALA A 103 -6.14 13.65 7.80
C ALA A 103 -6.43 13.59 9.30
N VAL A 104 -7.63 14.04 9.68
CA VAL A 104 -8.04 14.20 11.08
C VAL A 104 -7.81 12.85 11.74
N ARG A 105 -6.82 12.77 12.64
CA ARG A 105 -6.62 11.57 13.44
C ARG A 105 -7.83 11.50 14.35
N TYR A 106 -8.65 10.48 14.15
CA TYR A 106 -9.80 10.26 15.00
C TYR A 106 -9.31 9.99 16.43
N TYR A 107 -9.75 10.82 17.37
CA TYR A 107 -9.75 10.58 18.80
C TYR A 107 -10.55 9.31 19.04
N GLY A 108 -9.84 8.19 19.19
CA GLY A 108 -10.39 6.86 19.43
C GLY A 108 -11.63 6.47 18.62
N THR A 109 -12.36 5.48 19.12
CA THR A 109 -13.55 4.93 18.45
C THR A 109 -14.84 5.43 19.10
N ALA A 110 -14.84 5.65 20.42
CA ALA A 110 -16.01 6.09 21.15
C ALA A 110 -16.38 7.54 20.81
N VAL A 111 -15.42 8.46 20.78
CA VAL A 111 -15.64 9.87 20.41
C VAL A 111 -16.06 9.97 18.95
N LYS A 112 -15.44 9.18 18.06
CA LYS A 112 -15.86 9.12 16.64
C LYS A 112 -17.32 8.69 16.50
N ASN A 113 -17.72 7.59 17.15
CA ASN A 113 -19.09 7.11 17.09
C ASN A 113 -20.09 8.14 17.63
N LEU A 114 -19.72 8.88 18.69
CA LEU A 114 -20.55 9.95 19.24
C LEU A 114 -20.71 11.11 18.25
N ILE A 115 -19.61 11.54 17.62
CA ILE A 115 -19.59 12.60 16.61
C ILE A 115 -20.46 12.21 15.41
N ASP A 116 -20.31 10.98 14.90
CA ASP A 116 -21.10 10.47 13.78
C ASP A 116 -22.60 10.40 14.13
N ARG A 117 -22.94 9.91 15.34
CA ARG A 117 -24.33 9.79 15.83
C ARG A 117 -25.01 11.15 15.99
N LEU A 118 -24.29 12.14 16.51
CA LEU A 118 -24.82 13.48 16.80
C LEU A 118 -24.57 14.49 15.67
N GLN A 119 -23.98 14.05 14.55
CA GLN A 119 -23.57 14.89 13.42
C GLN A 119 -22.74 16.10 13.85
N LEU A 120 -21.86 15.92 14.84
CA LEU A 120 -21.02 16.99 15.35
C LEU A 120 -19.97 17.37 14.30
N SER A 121 -19.63 18.65 14.25
CA SER A 121 -18.63 19.13 13.30
C SER A 121 -17.23 18.58 13.64
N ALA A 122 -16.37 18.48 12.64
CA ALA A 122 -14.95 18.15 12.84
C ALA A 122 -14.22 19.15 13.77
N ALA A 123 -14.78 20.34 14.01
CA ALA A 123 -14.25 21.29 14.98
C ALA A 123 -14.37 20.77 16.42
N VAL A 124 -15.47 20.09 16.75
CA VAL A 124 -15.68 19.47 18.08
C VAL A 124 -14.67 18.34 18.30
N HIS A 125 -14.40 17.57 17.25
CA HIS A 125 -13.36 16.54 17.27
C HIS A 125 -11.98 17.09 17.62
N ASN A 126 -11.58 18.16 16.94
CA ASN A 126 -10.29 18.81 17.17
C ASN A 126 -10.23 19.45 18.56
N LEU A 127 -11.35 19.98 19.06
CA LEU A 127 -11.47 20.50 20.41
C LEU A 127 -11.20 19.40 21.45
N CYS A 128 -11.79 18.22 21.31
CA CYS A 128 -11.53 17.08 22.19
C CYS A 128 -10.03 16.73 22.25
N TRP A 129 -9.37 16.72 21.09
CA TRP A 129 -7.93 16.46 21.01
C TRP A 129 -7.10 17.53 21.75
N MET A 130 -7.42 18.81 21.54
CA MET A 130 -6.73 19.90 22.23
C MET A 130 -6.90 19.78 23.74
N ILE A 131 -8.12 19.50 24.21
CA ILE A 131 -8.43 19.39 25.64
C ILE A 131 -7.69 18.20 26.28
N GLU A 132 -7.62 17.04 25.62
CA GLU A 132 -6.84 15.90 26.15
C GLU A 132 -5.35 16.26 26.32
N GLY A 133 -4.78 16.98 25.35
CA GLY A 133 -3.37 17.37 25.38
C GLY A 133 -3.04 18.49 26.36
N SER A 134 -3.98 19.39 26.64
CA SER A 134 -3.75 20.61 27.44
C SER A 134 -4.33 20.58 28.85
N CYS A 135 -5.29 19.70 29.14
CA CYS A 135 -6.05 19.73 30.39
C CYS A 135 -6.03 18.37 31.11
N PRO A 136 -5.92 18.34 32.45
CA PRO A 136 -6.07 17.11 33.21
C PRO A 136 -7.50 16.56 33.08
N THR A 137 -7.66 15.24 33.13
CA THR A 137 -8.93 14.53 32.88
C THR A 137 -10.10 15.00 33.74
N GLN A 138 -9.83 15.49 34.96
CA GLN A 138 -10.86 16.00 35.88
C GLN A 138 -11.48 17.34 35.40
N GLN A 139 -10.79 18.08 34.53
CA GLN A 139 -11.22 19.40 34.04
C GLN A 139 -11.82 19.35 32.64
N TRP A 140 -11.91 18.17 32.02
CA TRP A 140 -12.41 18.06 30.64
C TRP A 140 -13.85 18.53 30.50
N GLU A 141 -14.71 18.29 31.49
CA GLU A 141 -16.12 18.71 31.47
C GLU A 141 -16.24 20.23 31.38
N PHE A 142 -15.48 20.95 32.21
CA PHE A 142 -15.44 22.41 32.18
C PHE A 142 -14.84 22.94 30.87
N ALA A 143 -13.71 22.38 30.42
CA ALA A 143 -13.03 22.83 29.21
C ALA A 143 -13.85 22.58 27.94
N VAL A 144 -14.61 21.49 27.87
CA VAL A 144 -15.49 21.16 26.73
C VAL A 144 -16.68 22.11 26.70
N CYS A 145 -17.31 22.39 27.86
CA CYS A 145 -18.38 23.39 27.97
C CYS A 145 -17.90 24.78 27.57
N GLU A 146 -16.81 25.25 28.18
CA GLU A 146 -16.29 26.61 28.02
C GLU A 146 -15.85 26.90 26.58
N LYS A 147 -15.08 25.99 25.97
CA LYS A 147 -14.50 26.21 24.64
C LYS A 147 -15.43 25.78 23.51
N GLY A 148 -16.36 24.87 23.77
CA GLY A 148 -17.27 24.33 22.77
C GLY A 148 -18.56 25.13 22.63
N GLY A 149 -18.95 25.93 23.64
CA GLY A 149 -20.26 26.58 23.66
C GLY A 149 -21.42 25.58 23.59
N MET A 150 -21.19 24.35 24.07
CA MET A 150 -22.14 23.23 24.01
C MET A 150 -22.95 23.13 25.30
N SER A 151 -24.11 22.47 25.24
CA SER A 151 -24.89 22.18 26.44
C SER A 151 -24.10 21.27 27.38
N VAL A 152 -24.39 21.38 28.68
CA VAL A 152 -23.69 20.61 29.72
C VAL A 152 -23.88 19.11 29.52
N GLU A 153 -25.06 18.70 29.05
CA GLU A 153 -25.40 17.31 28.76
C GLU A 153 -24.55 16.77 27.60
N LEU A 154 -24.41 17.54 26.52
CA LEU A 154 -23.59 17.15 25.36
C LEU A 154 -22.10 17.10 25.73
N ALA A 155 -21.62 18.07 26.49
CA ALA A 155 -20.25 18.09 26.98
C ALA A 155 -19.96 16.86 27.86
N TYR A 156 -20.90 16.46 28.71
CA TYR A 156 -20.78 15.25 29.52
C TYR A 156 -20.67 13.99 28.65
N GLU A 157 -21.53 13.81 27.65
CA GLU A 157 -21.45 12.67 26.72
C GLU A 157 -20.09 12.61 26.00
N ILE A 158 -19.61 13.77 25.53
CA ILE A 158 -18.30 13.89 24.89
C ILE A 158 -17.18 13.47 25.84
N VAL A 159 -17.20 13.96 27.08
CA VAL A 159 -16.17 13.61 28.07
C VAL A 159 -16.22 12.14 28.47
N VAL A 160 -17.40 11.55 28.58
CA VAL A 160 -17.55 10.10 28.82
C VAL A 160 -16.91 9.31 27.68
N ALA A 161 -17.20 9.68 26.43
CA ALA A 161 -16.57 9.05 25.26
C ALA A 161 -15.04 9.25 25.25
N MET A 162 -14.56 10.45 25.59
CA MET A 162 -13.13 10.73 25.70
C MET A 162 -12.45 9.87 26.78
N LYS A 163 -13.10 9.69 27.94
CA LYS A 163 -12.59 8.83 29.03
C LYS A 163 -12.51 7.36 28.60
N VAL A 164 -13.50 6.86 27.85
CA VAL A 164 -13.50 5.50 27.29
C VAL A 164 -12.33 5.31 26.32
N ASP A 165 -12.14 6.25 25.39
CA ASP A 165 -11.05 6.19 24.42
C ASP A 165 -9.68 6.35 25.07
N SER A 166 -9.54 7.22 26.08
CA SER A 166 -8.30 7.37 26.84
C SER A 166 -7.97 6.10 27.63
N ALA A 167 -8.98 5.43 28.20
CA ALA A 167 -8.80 4.13 28.85
C ALA A 167 -8.44 3.02 27.85
N ALA A 168 -8.98 3.06 26.63
CA ALA A 168 -8.63 2.13 25.56
C ALA A 168 -7.22 2.40 25.00
N SER A 169 -6.82 3.66 24.86
CA SER A 169 -5.48 4.10 24.45
C SER A 169 -4.40 3.70 25.47
N LYS A 170 -4.76 3.64 26.76
CA LYS A 170 -3.89 3.07 27.81
C LYS A 170 -3.69 1.55 27.68
N ARG A 171 -4.42 0.85 26.79
CA ARG A 171 -4.19 -0.59 26.55
C ARG A 171 -2.93 -0.78 25.71
N HIS A 172 -1.95 -1.41 26.35
CA HIS A 172 -0.63 -1.81 25.83
C HIS A 172 0.32 -0.66 25.45
N ARG A 173 0.73 0.13 26.46
CA ARG A 173 2.12 0.59 26.42
C ARG A 173 2.99 -0.65 26.27
N ALA A 174 3.76 -0.72 25.19
CA ALA A 174 4.72 -1.79 25.00
C ALA A 174 5.54 -1.92 26.30
N PRO A 175 5.74 -3.14 26.82
CA PRO A 175 6.53 -3.34 28.03
C PRO A 175 7.85 -2.57 27.88
N VAL A 176 8.17 -1.73 28.87
CA VAL A 176 9.43 -0.99 28.86
C VAL A 176 10.54 -2.03 29.02
N LEU A 177 11.18 -2.38 27.91
CA LEU A 177 12.30 -3.31 27.89
C LEU A 177 13.50 -2.61 28.54
N SER A 178 14.32 -3.37 29.28
CA SER A 178 15.58 -2.84 29.81
C SER A 178 16.50 -2.39 28.67
N GLN A 179 17.37 -1.43 28.94
CA GLN A 179 18.31 -0.92 27.94
C GLN A 179 19.19 -2.04 27.36
N GLU A 180 19.59 -3.00 28.19
CA GLU A 180 20.34 -4.19 27.79
C GLU A 180 19.55 -5.05 26.79
N ARG A 181 18.28 -5.32 27.09
CA ARG A 181 17.41 -6.11 26.21
C ARG A 181 17.14 -5.39 24.88
N CYS A 182 17.00 -4.07 24.89
CA CYS A 182 16.91 -3.28 23.67
C CYS A 182 18.18 -3.40 22.80
N LYS A 183 19.37 -3.37 23.41
CA LYS A 183 20.65 -3.55 22.70
C LYS A 183 20.76 -4.96 22.12
N GLU A 184 20.38 -5.98 22.89
CA GLU A 184 20.39 -7.38 22.44
C GLU A 184 19.45 -7.59 21.24
N ILE A 185 18.22 -7.09 21.32
CA ILE A 185 17.26 -7.17 20.20
C ILE A 185 17.78 -6.42 18.97
N ALA A 186 18.42 -5.26 19.17
CA ALA A 186 19.02 -4.52 18.06
C ALA A 186 20.15 -5.32 17.40
N HIS A 187 21.01 -5.98 18.18
CA HIS A 187 22.08 -6.85 17.68
C HIS A 187 21.51 -8.06 16.92
N GLN A 188 20.54 -8.77 17.50
CA GLN A 188 19.89 -9.92 16.86
C GLN A 188 19.20 -9.52 15.54
N ASN A 189 18.54 -8.35 15.51
CA ASN A 189 17.95 -7.81 14.29
C ASN A 189 19.01 -7.47 13.24
N GLN A 190 20.15 -6.95 13.66
CA GLN A 190 21.26 -6.66 12.76
C GLN A 190 21.86 -7.94 12.18
N ASP A 191 22.11 -8.96 13.01
CA ASP A 191 22.59 -10.27 12.57
C ASP A 191 21.63 -10.92 11.59
N LYS A 192 20.32 -10.88 11.90
CA LYS A 192 19.28 -11.40 11.00
C LYS A 192 19.30 -10.69 9.65
N ARG A 193 19.45 -9.36 9.63
CA ARG A 193 19.58 -8.59 8.39
C ARG A 193 20.84 -8.96 7.62
N ASN A 194 21.96 -9.13 8.32
CA ASN A 194 23.23 -9.52 7.70
C ASN A 194 23.11 -10.90 7.03
N ARG A 195 22.46 -11.87 7.70
CA ARG A 195 22.18 -13.19 7.13
C ARG A 195 21.30 -13.11 5.88
N ILE A 196 20.18 -12.39 5.96
CA ILE A 196 19.30 -12.18 4.80
C ILE A 196 20.07 -11.55 3.62
N ASN A 197 20.94 -10.57 3.89
CA ASN A 197 21.72 -9.94 2.84
C ASN A 197 22.78 -10.87 2.23
N ALA A 198 23.38 -11.75 3.04
CA ALA A 198 24.31 -12.77 2.55
C ALA A 198 23.60 -13.76 1.63
N ASP A 199 22.45 -14.30 2.05
CA ASP A 199 21.64 -15.22 1.25
C ASP A 199 21.17 -14.57 -0.06
N LEU A 200 20.77 -13.29 -0.02
CA LEU A 200 20.40 -12.54 -1.23
C LEU A 200 21.59 -12.32 -2.18
N ALA A 201 22.79 -12.13 -1.65
CA ALA A 201 23.99 -11.97 -2.46
C ALA A 201 24.39 -13.28 -3.15
N GLU A 202 24.32 -14.41 -2.44
CA GLU A 202 24.54 -15.76 -2.98
C GLU A 202 23.52 -16.07 -4.09
N TRP A 203 22.24 -15.89 -3.81
CA TRP A 203 21.18 -16.10 -4.79
C TRP A 203 21.34 -15.22 -6.04
N TYR A 204 21.81 -13.98 -5.89
CA TYR A 204 22.10 -13.10 -7.02
C TYR A 204 23.25 -13.64 -7.88
N GLN A 205 24.33 -14.13 -7.28
CA GLN A 205 25.47 -14.72 -7.99
C GLN A 205 25.04 -15.96 -8.79
N ASP A 206 24.28 -16.86 -8.17
CA ASP A 206 23.73 -18.05 -8.82
C ASP A 206 22.83 -17.68 -10.00
N THR A 207 21.98 -16.67 -9.82
CA THR A 207 21.11 -16.17 -10.89
C THR A 207 21.94 -15.63 -12.06
N VAL A 208 23.00 -14.86 -11.81
CA VAL A 208 23.89 -14.37 -12.86
C VAL A 208 24.58 -15.52 -13.61
N ALA A 209 25.07 -16.54 -12.90
CA ALA A 209 25.69 -17.72 -13.51
C ALA A 209 24.70 -18.48 -14.41
N LEU A 210 23.47 -18.69 -13.93
CA LEU A 210 22.40 -19.31 -14.70
C LEU A 210 22.06 -18.52 -15.97
N LEU A 211 21.96 -17.20 -15.87
CA LEU A 211 21.66 -16.32 -17.00
C LEU A 211 22.76 -16.35 -18.07
N GLN A 212 24.03 -16.43 -17.65
CA GLN A 212 25.16 -16.61 -18.56
C GLN A 212 25.10 -17.96 -19.27
N HIS A 213 24.82 -19.04 -18.54
CA HIS A 213 24.65 -20.37 -19.12
C HIS A 213 23.51 -20.41 -20.16
N LEU A 214 22.34 -19.81 -19.86
CA LEU A 214 21.23 -19.71 -20.81
C LEU A 214 21.60 -18.88 -22.04
N SER A 215 22.36 -17.80 -21.84
CA SER A 215 22.84 -16.94 -22.92
C SER A 215 23.75 -17.70 -23.90
N GLN A 216 24.69 -18.47 -23.38
CA GLN A 216 25.58 -19.33 -24.18
C GLN A 216 24.79 -20.43 -24.92
N LYS A 217 23.85 -21.08 -24.23
CA LYS A 217 23.09 -22.21 -24.79
C LYS A 217 22.14 -21.82 -25.92
N TYR A 218 21.55 -20.64 -25.86
CA TYR A 218 20.44 -20.24 -26.75
C TYR A 218 20.71 -18.96 -27.58
N GLY A 219 21.90 -18.36 -27.46
CA GLY A 219 22.37 -17.27 -28.32
C GLY A 219 21.71 -15.91 -28.10
N LYS A 220 20.96 -15.70 -27.00
CA LYS A 220 20.38 -14.39 -26.64
C LYS A 220 21.14 -13.75 -25.48
N LYS A 221 21.03 -12.43 -25.31
CA LYS A 221 21.68 -11.68 -24.22
C LYS A 221 21.16 -12.14 -22.84
N PRO A 222 21.99 -12.21 -21.78
CA PRO A 222 21.55 -12.61 -20.44
C PRO A 222 20.36 -11.79 -19.91
N GLY A 223 20.33 -10.49 -20.21
CA GLY A 223 19.23 -9.60 -19.83
C GLY A 223 17.86 -9.99 -20.40
N HIS A 224 17.80 -10.70 -21.54
CA HIS A 224 16.55 -11.23 -22.09
C HIS A 224 15.93 -12.27 -21.15
N TYR A 225 16.74 -13.21 -20.65
CA TYR A 225 16.29 -14.25 -19.72
C TYR A 225 15.99 -13.68 -18.34
N LEU A 226 16.76 -12.69 -17.88
CA LEU A 226 16.46 -11.98 -16.64
C LEU A 226 15.06 -11.36 -16.71
N ASN A 227 14.78 -10.61 -17.77
CA ASN A 227 13.45 -10.03 -17.97
C ASN A 227 12.37 -11.11 -18.02
N MET A 228 12.64 -12.27 -18.62
CA MET A 228 11.70 -13.39 -18.66
C MET A 228 11.39 -13.94 -17.26
N MET A 229 12.42 -14.21 -16.44
CA MET A 229 12.27 -14.68 -15.06
C MET A 229 11.48 -13.70 -14.19
N PHE A 230 11.71 -12.40 -14.34
CA PHE A 230 11.06 -11.36 -13.52
C PHE A 230 9.79 -10.77 -14.13
N SER A 231 9.47 -11.07 -15.39
CA SER A 231 8.25 -10.58 -16.04
C SER A 231 6.98 -11.04 -15.32
N GLY A 232 7.01 -12.23 -14.72
CA GLY A 232 5.92 -12.75 -13.87
C GLY A 232 5.78 -11.98 -12.56
N ALA A 233 6.88 -11.70 -11.87
CA ALA A 233 6.87 -10.95 -10.61
C ALA A 233 6.28 -9.53 -10.79
N ASN A 234 6.62 -8.86 -11.90
CA ASN A 234 6.06 -7.55 -12.27
C ASN A 234 4.53 -7.60 -12.50
N LYS A 235 4.00 -8.75 -12.94
CA LYS A 235 2.54 -8.94 -13.08
C LYS A 235 1.87 -9.21 -11.73
N MET A 236 2.54 -9.91 -10.81
CA MET A 236 2.00 -10.22 -9.49
C MET A 236 1.87 -8.97 -8.61
N GLY A 237 2.88 -8.10 -8.58
CA GLY A 237 2.86 -6.89 -7.76
C GLY A 237 1.85 -5.82 -8.21
N LYS A 238 1.40 -5.88 -9.47
CA LYS A 238 0.45 -4.93 -10.04
C LYS A 238 -1.00 -5.41 -10.00
N LYS A 239 -1.30 -6.54 -9.34
CA LYS A 239 -2.69 -6.94 -9.08
C LYS A 239 -3.32 -5.91 -8.15
N ARG A 240 -3.95 -4.89 -8.73
CA ARG A 240 -4.76 -3.93 -7.98
C ARG A 240 -5.84 -4.72 -7.25
N LYS A 241 -6.00 -4.46 -5.94
CA LYS A 241 -7.11 -5.02 -5.16
C LYS A 241 -8.41 -4.76 -5.91
N THR A 242 -9.21 -5.79 -6.08
CA THR A 242 -10.51 -5.66 -6.72
C THR A 242 -11.37 -4.72 -5.90
N ASN A 243 -11.67 -3.56 -6.48
CA ASN A 243 -12.62 -2.62 -5.90
C ASN A 243 -14.03 -3.20 -6.07
N LEU A 244 -14.82 -3.16 -5.01
CA LEU A 244 -16.22 -3.56 -5.01
C LEU A 244 -17.01 -2.96 -6.19
N TYR A 245 -16.82 -1.67 -6.48
CA TYR A 245 -17.52 -1.02 -7.58
C TYR A 245 -17.17 -1.64 -8.94
N ASN A 246 -15.90 -1.99 -9.15
CA ASN A 246 -15.45 -2.66 -10.38
C ASN A 246 -16.00 -4.09 -10.48
N ALA A 247 -16.10 -4.81 -9.36
CA ALA A 247 -16.70 -6.14 -9.30
C ALA A 247 -18.18 -6.10 -9.67
N TRP A 248 -18.91 -5.14 -9.11
CA TRP A 248 -20.31 -4.93 -9.41
C TRP A 248 -20.56 -4.50 -10.86
N GLY A 249 -19.78 -3.55 -11.38
CA GLY A 249 -19.87 -3.14 -12.79
C GLY A 249 -19.59 -4.30 -13.76
N HIS A 250 -18.62 -5.17 -13.43
CA HIS A 250 -18.36 -6.39 -14.20
C HIS A 250 -19.56 -7.36 -14.17
N HIS A 251 -20.16 -7.58 -13.00
CA HIS A 251 -21.33 -8.44 -12.86
C HIS A 251 -22.54 -7.92 -13.67
N ILE A 252 -22.79 -6.61 -13.66
CA ILE A 252 -23.85 -6.00 -14.49
C ILE A 252 -23.54 -6.15 -15.98
N ALA A 253 -22.30 -5.88 -16.39
CA ALA A 253 -21.89 -6.02 -17.78
C ALA A 253 -22.09 -7.47 -18.27
N LYS A 254 -21.71 -8.45 -17.43
CA LYS A 254 -21.88 -9.89 -17.71
C LYS A 254 -23.35 -10.26 -17.87
N ARG A 255 -24.22 -9.81 -16.97
CA ARG A 255 -25.68 -10.03 -17.06
C ARG A 255 -26.28 -9.41 -18.33
N ALA A 256 -25.90 -8.17 -18.65
CA ALA A 256 -26.39 -7.49 -19.85
C ALA A 256 -25.92 -8.17 -21.15
N GLN A 257 -24.73 -8.79 -21.14
CA GLN A 257 -24.22 -9.57 -22.25
C GLN A 257 -25.02 -10.88 -22.44
N GLU A 258 -25.38 -11.56 -21.36
CA GLU A 258 -26.25 -12.76 -21.38
C GLU A 258 -27.65 -12.43 -21.93
N ASP A 259 -28.18 -11.25 -21.63
CA ASP A 259 -29.48 -10.77 -22.11
C ASP A 259 -29.47 -10.27 -23.58
N ASN A 260 -28.35 -10.46 -24.31
CA ASN A 260 -28.12 -9.96 -25.68
C ASN A 260 -28.29 -8.43 -25.85
N ASN A 261 -28.25 -7.66 -24.77
CA ASN A 261 -28.39 -6.21 -24.80
C ASN A 261 -27.01 -5.52 -24.93
N VAL A 262 -26.25 -5.95 -25.94
CA VAL A 262 -24.81 -5.69 -26.10
C VAL A 262 -24.47 -4.21 -26.35
N LEU A 263 -25.47 -3.37 -26.66
CA LEU A 263 -25.27 -1.99 -27.11
C LEU A 263 -25.67 -0.90 -26.10
N ARG A 264 -26.21 -1.24 -24.92
CA ARG A 264 -26.35 -0.21 -23.88
C ARG A 264 -24.96 0.17 -23.38
N LYS A 265 -24.62 1.46 -23.47
CA LYS A 265 -23.40 2.01 -22.87
C LYS A 265 -23.38 1.62 -21.39
N LEU A 266 -22.32 0.95 -20.94
CA LEU A 266 -22.12 0.48 -19.56
C LEU A 266 -22.50 1.56 -18.51
N LEU A 267 -22.17 2.82 -18.78
CA LEU A 267 -22.50 3.96 -17.92
C LEU A 267 -24.01 4.16 -17.70
N ALA A 268 -24.84 3.87 -18.69
CA ALA A 268 -26.30 3.95 -18.55
C ALA A 268 -26.81 2.85 -17.62
N LEU A 269 -26.28 1.62 -17.77
CA LEU A 269 -26.61 0.50 -16.89
C LEU A 269 -26.15 0.74 -15.44
N GLU A 270 -24.95 1.32 -15.26
CA GLU A 270 -24.47 1.71 -13.93
C GLU A 270 -25.36 2.78 -13.29
N LYS A 271 -25.84 3.75 -14.07
CA LYS A 271 -26.73 4.79 -13.56
C LYS A 271 -28.10 4.23 -13.17
N GLU A 272 -28.68 3.37 -13.99
CA GLU A 272 -29.98 2.73 -13.75
C GLU A 272 -29.95 1.79 -12.52
N ASN A 273 -28.82 1.11 -12.29
CA ASN A 273 -28.71 0.13 -11.22
C ASN A 273 -28.03 0.68 -9.94
N ARG A 274 -27.72 1.97 -9.88
CA ARG A 274 -27.01 2.56 -8.73
C ARG A 274 -27.73 2.33 -7.41
N ASP A 275 -29.06 2.46 -7.38
CA ASP A 275 -29.85 2.21 -6.17
C ASP A 275 -29.79 0.74 -5.73
N ALA A 276 -29.59 -0.19 -6.66
CA ALA A 276 -29.44 -1.60 -6.34
C ALA A 276 -28.07 -1.87 -5.69
N PHE A 277 -27.02 -1.13 -6.07
CA PHE A 277 -25.70 -1.22 -5.45
C PHE A 277 -25.73 -0.82 -3.97
N ASP A 278 -26.38 0.30 -3.65
CA ASP A 278 -26.45 0.81 -2.28
C ASP A 278 -27.24 -0.12 -1.35
N LYS A 279 -28.14 -0.93 -1.91
CA LYS A 279 -28.94 -1.94 -1.20
C LYS A 279 -28.26 -3.32 -1.07
N LEU A 280 -27.05 -3.50 -1.62
CA LEU A 280 -26.34 -4.78 -1.51
C LEU A 280 -25.92 -5.03 -0.05
N SER A 281 -26.20 -6.24 0.43
CA SER A 281 -25.64 -6.72 1.70
C SER A 281 -24.13 -6.89 1.59
N ASP A 282 -23.43 -6.83 2.73
CA ASP A 282 -21.98 -6.98 2.76
C ASP A 282 -21.52 -8.37 2.33
N GLU A 283 -22.35 -9.39 2.53
CA GLU A 283 -22.16 -10.74 2.01
C GLU A 283 -22.14 -10.74 0.47
N LYS A 284 -23.12 -10.10 -0.17
CA LYS A 284 -23.16 -10.00 -1.64
C LYS A 284 -22.02 -9.17 -2.19
N LYS A 285 -21.61 -8.11 -1.50
CA LYS A 285 -20.42 -7.34 -1.87
C LYS A 285 -19.15 -8.20 -1.86
N ALA A 286 -18.99 -9.06 -0.86
CA ALA A 286 -17.87 -10.00 -0.78
C ALA A 286 -17.92 -11.06 -1.88
N GLU A 287 -19.11 -11.63 -2.15
CA GLU A 287 -19.31 -12.59 -3.25
C GLU A 287 -18.91 -12.02 -4.61
N LEU A 288 -19.31 -10.79 -4.93
CA LEU A 288 -18.97 -10.13 -6.20
C LEU A 288 -17.45 -9.95 -6.36
N ILE A 289 -16.75 -9.55 -5.30
CA ILE A 289 -15.29 -9.43 -5.31
C ILE A 289 -14.67 -10.80 -5.58
N GLN A 290 -15.15 -11.84 -4.89
CA GLN A 290 -14.64 -13.20 -5.04
C GLN A 290 -14.89 -13.76 -6.44
N GLU A 291 -16.05 -13.52 -7.03
CA GLU A 291 -16.36 -13.93 -8.41
C GLU A 291 -15.38 -13.29 -9.41
N LEU A 292 -15.18 -11.98 -9.32
CA LEU A 292 -14.26 -11.27 -10.21
C LEU A 292 -12.80 -11.71 -10.02
N ASP A 293 -12.38 -12.00 -8.79
CA ASP A 293 -11.03 -12.51 -8.52
C ASP A 293 -10.83 -13.92 -9.11
N LYS A 294 -11.81 -14.83 -8.95
CA LYS A 294 -11.78 -16.16 -9.59
C LYS A 294 -11.69 -16.06 -11.11
N GLU A 295 -12.44 -15.15 -11.73
CA GLU A 295 -12.39 -14.97 -13.18
C GLU A 295 -11.05 -14.40 -13.66
N LYS A 296 -10.46 -13.44 -12.91
CA LYS A 296 -9.11 -12.94 -13.19
C LYS A 296 -8.06 -14.05 -13.08
N GLU A 297 -8.19 -14.93 -12.09
CA GLU A 297 -7.32 -16.09 -11.92
C GLU A 297 -7.47 -17.08 -13.05
N ALA A 298 -8.71 -17.38 -13.49
CA ALA A 298 -8.97 -18.22 -14.65
C ALA A 298 -8.32 -17.67 -15.93
N ARG A 299 -8.52 -16.36 -16.21
CA ARG A 299 -7.88 -15.68 -17.37
C ARG A 299 -6.36 -15.66 -17.29
N THR A 300 -5.80 -15.59 -16.08
CA THR A 300 -4.34 -15.60 -15.89
C THR A 300 -3.76 -17.01 -16.07
N THR A 301 -4.51 -18.05 -15.71
CA THR A 301 -4.07 -19.44 -15.72
C THR A 301 -4.25 -20.09 -17.10
N GLY A 302 -5.14 -19.56 -17.96
CA GLY A 302 -5.23 -19.94 -19.36
C GLY A 302 -5.76 -21.35 -19.62
N TYR A 303 -6.66 -21.84 -18.76
CA TYR A 303 -7.52 -22.98 -19.07
C TYR A 303 -8.72 -22.54 -19.92
#